data_AF-A0A9Q0Q2D5-F1
#
_entry.id   AF-A0A9Q0Q2D5-F1
#
_cell.length_a   1.000
_cell.length_b   1.000
_cell.length_c   1.000
_cell.angle_alpha   90.00
_cell.angle_beta   90.00
_cell.angle_gamma   90.00
#
_symmetry.space_group_name_H-M   'P 1'
#
loop_
_entity.id
_entity.type
_entity.pdbx_description
1 polymer ?
#
loop_
_entity_poly.entity_id
_entity_poly.type
_entity_poly.pdbx_seq_one_letter_code
_entity_poly.pdbx_strand_id
1 'polypeptide(L)'
;MVDAAEDLEAGMRKPKFQTEPTLPIFLKAGMEKYDLAINAIHRTWLAWSGSVLYRFRDVTSKVIIKGMTSIEEKNILNGISGLVDPGEVLALMGPSGSGKTTLLNLLGGRLNRPNVGGGSITYNDGPYSKFLKSRIGFVTQDDILFPHLTVKETLTYAALLRLPKTLTKEHKQKRAIDVIYELGLERCQDNMIGGPFVHGVSGGERKRVCIGNEIIINPSILFLDEPTSGLDSTTALKTVQAITRYGSGWENSGDDNPPAI
;
A
#
# COMPACT_ATOMS: atom_id res chain seq x y z
N MET A 1 51.69 -17.45 14.08
CA MET A 1 50.78 -18.50 14.57
C MET A 1 50.57 -18.26 16.07
N VAL A 2 49.67 -17.41 16.57
CA VAL A 2 48.51 -16.68 16.00
C VAL A 2 47.43 -17.59 15.40
N ASP A 3 46.17 -17.20 15.62
CA ASP A 3 44.88 -17.79 15.20
C ASP A 3 44.40 -19.03 15.99
N ALA A 4 43.15 -19.12 16.46
CA ALA A 4 42.06 -18.12 16.49
C ALA A 4 41.10 -18.37 17.68
N ALA A 5 40.86 -17.36 18.52
CA ALA A 5 39.85 -17.41 19.60
C ALA A 5 39.33 -16.03 20.09
N GLU A 6 39.72 -14.92 19.45
CA GLU A 6 39.24 -13.56 19.78
C GLU A 6 38.63 -12.94 18.52
N ASP A 7 37.29 -12.91 18.41
CA ASP A 7 36.51 -11.93 17.63
C ASP A 7 34.98 -12.24 17.65
N LEU A 8 34.37 -12.36 18.86
CA LEU A 8 32.91 -12.60 18.95
C LEU A 8 32.20 -12.04 20.21
N GLU A 9 32.78 -11.08 20.92
CA GLU A 9 32.09 -10.31 21.99
C GLU A 9 31.65 -8.88 21.57
N ALA A 10 31.81 -8.51 20.30
CA ALA A 10 31.45 -7.18 19.82
C ALA A 10 29.93 -6.96 19.63
N GLY A 11 29.21 -6.74 20.75
CA GLY A 11 28.10 -5.79 20.76
C GLY A 11 26.67 -6.33 20.62
N MET A 12 26.16 -7.02 21.66
CA MET A 12 24.72 -7.07 21.94
C MET A 12 24.17 -5.69 22.38
N ARG A 13 24.13 -4.72 21.45
CA ARG A 13 23.32 -3.50 21.62
C ARG A 13 21.89 -3.80 21.20
N LYS A 14 20.99 -3.83 22.18
CA LYS A 14 19.53 -3.91 21.97
C LYS A 14 19.13 -2.88 20.89
N PRO A 15 18.46 -3.27 19.78
CA PRO A 15 18.10 -2.32 18.74
C PRO A 15 17.13 -1.28 19.29
N LYS A 16 17.58 -0.02 19.34
CA LYS A 16 16.74 1.12 19.66
C LYS A 16 15.81 1.37 18.48
N PHE A 17 14.56 0.94 18.60
CA PHE A 17 13.50 1.39 17.69
C PHE A 17 13.25 2.89 17.92
N GLN A 18 13.69 3.71 16.96
CA GLN A 18 13.39 5.15 16.86
C GLN A 18 12.78 5.38 15.46
N THR A 19 11.45 5.58 15.38
CA THR A 19 10.74 6.89 15.36
C THR A 19 10.69 7.62 14.00
N GLU A 20 10.80 6.91 12.87
CA GLU A 20 10.83 7.54 11.53
C GLU A 20 9.93 6.88 10.45
N PRO A 21 9.63 7.62 9.36
CA PRO A 21 8.66 7.25 8.32
C PRO A 21 9.10 6.07 7.45
N THR A 22 8.11 5.35 6.91
CA THR A 22 8.36 4.36 5.86
C THR A 22 7.37 4.53 4.71
N LEU A 23 7.91 4.69 3.48
CA LEU A 23 7.23 5.03 2.22
C LEU A 23 6.31 3.93 1.64
N PRO A 24 5.24 4.27 0.90
CA PRO A 24 4.34 3.31 0.24
C PRO A 24 4.88 2.67 -1.05
N ILE A 25 4.36 1.47 -1.31
CA ILE A 25 4.69 0.55 -2.41
C ILE A 25 3.42 0.17 -3.20
N PHE A 26 3.52 -0.01 -4.52
CA PHE A 26 2.46 -0.51 -5.43
C PHE A 26 2.97 -1.77 -6.23
N LEU A 27 2.15 -2.54 -6.99
CA LEU A 27 2.48 -3.91 -7.54
C LEU A 27 2.26 -4.16 -9.08
N LYS A 28 3.29 -4.36 -9.97
CA LYS A 28 3.26 -4.61 -11.46
C LYS A 28 3.77 -5.97 -11.82
N ALA A 29 2.96 -6.68 -12.59
CA ALA A 29 3.46 -7.72 -13.46
C ALA A 29 3.81 -7.09 -14.81
N GLY A 30 5.10 -6.97 -15.10
CA GLY A 30 5.62 -6.91 -16.46
C GLY A 30 6.57 -8.10 -16.62
N MET A 31 6.10 -9.22 -17.18
CA MET A 31 6.97 -10.34 -17.51
C MET A 31 7.60 -10.09 -18.89
N GLU A 32 8.90 -9.81 -18.93
CA GLU A 32 9.73 -10.20 -20.07
C GLU A 32 11.19 -10.43 -19.65
N LYS A 33 11.86 -11.35 -20.33
CA LYS A 33 13.15 -11.91 -19.94
C LYS A 33 14.32 -10.98 -20.34
N TYR A 34 14.95 -10.30 -19.38
CA TYR A 34 16.33 -9.81 -19.57
C TYR A 34 17.14 -9.88 -18.26
N ASP A 35 18.46 -10.09 -18.39
CA ASP A 35 19.36 -10.52 -17.33
C ASP A 35 19.50 -9.51 -16.16
N LEU A 36 19.40 -10.05 -14.95
CA LEU A 36 19.42 -9.29 -13.70
C LEU A 36 20.85 -9.02 -13.20
N ALA A 37 21.62 -8.27 -13.99
CA ALA A 37 22.91 -7.69 -13.58
C ALA A 37 22.73 -6.35 -12.83
N ILE A 38 21.87 -6.31 -11.81
CA ILE A 38 21.70 -5.10 -10.97
C ILE A 38 22.68 -5.15 -9.79
N ASN A 39 23.61 -4.18 -9.81
CA ASN A 39 24.84 -4.11 -9.04
C ASN A 39 24.68 -4.37 -7.54
N ALA A 40 25.60 -5.14 -6.96
CA ALA A 40 25.66 -5.41 -5.52
C ALA A 40 25.85 -4.13 -4.67
N ILE A 41 26.41 -3.07 -5.25
CA ILE A 41 26.74 -1.80 -4.58
C ILE A 41 25.48 -1.02 -4.14
N HIS A 42 24.35 -1.15 -4.87
CA HIS A 42 23.11 -0.46 -4.52
C HIS A 42 22.36 -1.12 -3.33
N ARG A 43 22.72 -2.37 -3.00
CA ARG A 43 21.99 -3.21 -2.02
C ARG A 43 22.30 -2.81 -0.58
N THR A 44 23.48 -2.24 -0.33
CA THR A 44 23.94 -1.86 1.01
C THR A 44 23.32 -0.53 1.49
N TRP A 45 22.95 0.37 0.57
CA TRP A 45 22.35 1.67 0.89
C TRP A 45 20.87 1.57 1.25
N LEU A 46 20.08 0.82 0.46
CA LEU A 46 18.64 0.60 0.73
C LEU A 46 18.38 -0.15 2.04
N ALA A 47 19.34 -0.97 2.50
CA ALA A 47 19.24 -1.66 3.78
C ALA A 47 19.40 -0.73 5.01
N TRP A 48 19.93 0.48 4.82
CA TRP A 48 20.20 1.44 5.90
C TRP A 48 19.13 2.55 6.04
N SER A 49 18.29 2.77 5.02
CA SER A 49 17.30 3.87 4.99
C SER A 49 15.93 3.54 5.59
N GLY A 50 15.74 2.36 6.20
CA GLY A 50 14.42 1.90 6.68
C GLY A 50 13.42 1.53 5.58
N SER A 51 13.80 1.74 4.32
CA SER A 51 13.13 1.31 3.08
C SER A 51 12.50 -0.08 3.20
N VAL A 52 11.19 -0.18 2.91
CA VAL A 52 10.44 -1.46 3.00
C VAL A 52 10.59 -2.27 1.72
N LEU A 53 11.50 -3.24 1.70
CA LEU A 53 11.56 -4.28 0.67
C LEU A 53 10.36 -5.21 0.80
N TYR A 54 9.49 -5.27 -0.21
CA TYR A 54 8.35 -6.18 -0.21
C TYR A 54 8.58 -7.39 -1.11
N ARG A 55 8.55 -8.59 -0.52
CA ARG A 55 8.88 -9.84 -1.23
C ARG A 55 7.81 -10.89 -1.01
N PHE A 56 7.41 -11.57 -2.08
CA PHE A 56 6.55 -12.73 -2.03
C PHE A 56 7.15 -13.85 -2.88
N ARG A 57 7.11 -15.09 -2.38
CA ARG A 57 7.64 -16.29 -3.07
C ARG A 57 6.62 -17.41 -3.05
N ASP A 58 6.44 -18.03 -4.21
CA ASP A 58 5.64 -19.23 -4.46
C ASP A 58 4.24 -19.19 -3.85
N VAL A 59 3.63 -18.00 -3.88
CA VAL A 59 2.32 -17.75 -3.29
C VAL A 59 1.28 -18.58 -4.03
N THR A 60 0.66 -19.49 -3.29
CA THR A 60 -0.42 -20.35 -3.75
C THR A 60 -1.67 -20.09 -2.94
N SER A 61 -2.84 -20.23 -3.57
CA SER A 61 -4.13 -20.11 -2.87
C SER A 61 -5.14 -21.03 -3.51
N LYS A 62 -5.80 -21.83 -2.67
CA LYS A 62 -6.96 -22.63 -3.00
C LYS A 62 -8.23 -22.01 -2.43
N VAL A 63 -9.36 -22.22 -3.09
CA VAL A 63 -10.69 -22.01 -2.52
C VAL A 63 -11.47 -23.32 -2.56
N ILE A 64 -12.26 -23.57 -1.51
CA ILE A 64 -13.14 -24.73 -1.43
C ILE A 64 -14.51 -24.31 -1.96
N ILE A 65 -14.92 -24.90 -3.08
CA ILE A 65 -16.25 -24.71 -3.68
C ILE A 65 -17.13 -25.84 -3.13
N LYS A 66 -18.16 -25.47 -2.35
CA LYS A 66 -19.16 -26.41 -1.85
C LYS A 66 -20.40 -26.35 -2.76
N GLY A 67 -20.59 -27.38 -3.58
CA GLY A 67 -21.85 -27.62 -4.27
C GLY A 67 -22.88 -28.29 -3.35
N MET A 68 -24.07 -28.60 -3.89
CA MET A 68 -25.09 -29.37 -3.16
C MET A 68 -24.67 -30.82 -2.89
N THR A 69 -23.76 -31.38 -3.68
CA THR A 69 -23.35 -32.79 -3.63
C THR A 69 -21.84 -33.03 -3.71
N SER A 70 -21.02 -32.03 -4.06
CA SER A 70 -19.56 -32.13 -4.12
C SER A 70 -18.85 -31.03 -3.33
N ILE A 71 -17.66 -31.34 -2.82
CA ILE A 71 -16.71 -30.37 -2.27
C ILE A 71 -15.48 -30.41 -3.18
N GLU A 72 -15.24 -29.34 -3.92
CA GLU A 72 -14.15 -29.24 -4.90
C GLU A 72 -13.13 -28.19 -4.48
N GLU A 73 -11.84 -28.53 -4.52
CA GLU A 73 -10.76 -27.56 -4.35
C GLU A 73 -10.38 -26.95 -5.70
N LYS A 74 -10.50 -25.62 -5.82
CA LYS A 74 -10.02 -24.88 -7.00
C LYS A 74 -8.78 -24.07 -6.65
N ASN A 75 -7.67 -24.34 -7.34
CA ASN A 75 -6.48 -23.49 -7.30
C ASN A 75 -6.82 -22.14 -7.97
N ILE A 76 -6.57 -21.03 -7.27
CA ILE A 76 -6.75 -19.66 -7.78
C ILE A 76 -5.40 -19.01 -8.09
N LEU A 77 -4.37 -19.28 -7.27
CA LEU A 77 -3.02 -18.76 -7.47
C LEU A 77 -2.02 -19.92 -7.52
N ASN A 78 -1.15 -19.92 -8.53
CA ASN A 78 -0.23 -21.00 -8.85
C ASN A 78 1.23 -20.51 -8.76
N GLY A 79 1.82 -20.51 -7.55
CA GLY A 79 3.25 -20.30 -7.36
C GLY A 79 3.75 -18.91 -7.77
N ILE A 80 3.04 -17.85 -7.37
CA ILE A 80 3.37 -16.49 -7.83
C ILE A 80 4.48 -15.90 -6.93
N SER A 81 5.54 -15.40 -7.57
CA SER A 81 6.74 -14.83 -6.94
C SER A 81 7.00 -13.41 -7.45
N GLY A 82 7.58 -12.55 -6.61
CA GLY A 82 7.91 -11.17 -6.97
C GLY A 82 8.60 -10.39 -5.85
N LEU A 83 9.11 -9.24 -6.23
CA LEU A 83 9.81 -8.27 -5.39
C LEU A 83 9.30 -6.87 -5.73
N VAL A 84 9.31 -5.97 -4.76
CA VAL A 84 9.13 -4.54 -4.98
C VAL A 84 10.07 -3.77 -4.07
N ASP A 85 10.80 -2.83 -4.65
CA ASP A 85 11.63 -1.87 -3.95
C ASP A 85 10.82 -0.57 -3.64
N PRO A 86 11.16 0.19 -2.57
CA PRO A 86 10.47 1.44 -2.26
C PRO A 86 10.56 2.49 -3.37
N GLY A 87 9.49 3.28 -3.50
CA GLY A 87 9.33 4.25 -4.58
C GLY A 87 8.89 3.62 -5.91
N GLU A 88 8.98 2.29 -6.07
CA GLU A 88 8.49 1.64 -7.28
C GLU A 88 6.95 1.66 -7.35
N VAL A 89 6.42 2.33 -8.38
CA VAL A 89 5.03 2.11 -8.79
C VAL A 89 4.95 0.96 -9.72
N LEU A 90 4.11 0.05 -9.32
CA LEU A 90 3.98 -1.20 -9.97
C LEU A 90 2.42 -1.42 -10.11
N ALA A 91 1.89 -1.97 -11.23
CA ALA A 91 0.46 -2.21 -11.55
C ALA A 91 0.08 -3.63 -12.12
N LEU A 92 -0.73 -4.44 -11.43
CA LEU A 92 -0.95 -5.88 -11.73
C LEU A 92 -1.98 -6.07 -12.87
N MET A 93 -1.58 -6.73 -13.96
CA MET A 93 -2.40 -6.87 -15.17
C MET A 93 -2.79 -8.34 -15.46
N GLY A 94 -3.96 -8.54 -16.07
CA GLY A 94 -4.51 -9.85 -16.42
C GLY A 94 -6.03 -9.81 -16.64
N PRO A 95 -6.62 -10.84 -17.28
CA PRO A 95 -8.05 -10.87 -17.60
C PRO A 95 -8.94 -10.92 -16.35
N SER A 96 -10.24 -10.67 -16.53
CA SER A 96 -11.23 -10.82 -15.45
C SER A 96 -11.25 -12.26 -14.95
N GLY A 97 -11.34 -12.45 -13.62
CA GLY A 97 -11.29 -13.78 -13.00
C GLY A 97 -9.88 -14.41 -12.85
N SER A 98 -8.80 -13.78 -13.33
CA SER A 98 -7.44 -14.32 -13.23
C SER A 98 -6.80 -14.29 -11.83
N GLY A 99 -7.59 -14.06 -10.77
CA GLY A 99 -7.11 -14.02 -9.38
C GLY A 99 -6.39 -12.74 -8.94
N LYS A 100 -6.41 -11.64 -9.71
CA LYS A 100 -5.75 -10.35 -9.36
C LYS A 100 -6.12 -9.87 -7.95
N THR A 101 -7.41 -9.62 -7.73
CA THR A 101 -8.01 -9.25 -6.43
C THR A 101 -7.70 -10.28 -5.33
N THR A 102 -7.63 -11.58 -5.67
CA THR A 102 -7.27 -12.63 -4.71
C THR A 102 -5.81 -12.52 -4.26
N LEU A 103 -4.87 -12.33 -5.20
CA LEU A 103 -3.46 -12.10 -4.90
C LEU A 103 -3.30 -10.81 -4.09
N LEU A 104 -3.94 -9.72 -4.51
CA LEU A 104 -3.84 -8.41 -3.88
C LEU A 104 -4.41 -8.42 -2.44
N ASN A 105 -5.53 -9.10 -2.18
CA ASN A 105 -6.05 -9.35 -0.83
C ASN A 105 -5.17 -10.28 0.02
N LEU A 106 -4.49 -11.25 -0.59
CA LEU A 106 -3.57 -12.16 0.09
C LEU A 106 -2.31 -11.40 0.55
N LEU A 107 -1.71 -10.64 -0.38
CA LEU A 107 -0.56 -9.76 -0.13
C LEU A 107 -0.87 -8.65 0.89
N GLY A 108 -2.07 -8.06 0.84
CA GLY A 108 -2.56 -7.10 1.83
C GLY A 108 -2.96 -7.68 3.19
N GLY A 109 -2.81 -8.99 3.41
CA GLY A 109 -3.17 -9.64 4.69
C GLY A 109 -4.66 -9.57 5.04
N ARG A 110 -5.55 -9.45 4.04
CA ARG A 110 -7.01 -9.36 4.21
C ARG A 110 -7.71 -10.72 4.20
N LEU A 111 -7.06 -11.77 3.68
CA LEU A 111 -7.58 -13.14 3.73
C LEU A 111 -7.42 -13.76 5.12
N ASN A 112 -8.48 -13.72 5.93
CA ASN A 112 -8.62 -14.60 7.09
C ASN A 112 -8.62 -16.06 6.59
N ARG A 113 -7.55 -16.82 6.83
CA ARG A 113 -7.43 -18.22 6.34
C ARG A 113 -8.60 -19.07 6.87
N PRO A 114 -9.17 -19.90 5.98
CA PRO A 114 -8.77 -21.31 5.99
C PRO A 114 -8.19 -21.80 4.64
N ASN A 115 -7.85 -20.90 3.72
CA ASN A 115 -7.30 -21.28 2.42
C ASN A 115 -5.94 -22.00 2.58
N VAL A 116 -5.88 -23.23 2.06
CA VAL A 116 -4.67 -24.06 1.99
C VAL A 116 -3.74 -23.46 0.94
N GLY A 117 -2.85 -22.58 1.39
CA GLY A 117 -1.88 -21.85 0.57
C GLY A 117 -0.48 -21.91 1.17
N GLY A 118 0.48 -22.32 0.35
CA GLY A 118 1.92 -22.25 0.63
C GLY A 118 2.56 -20.99 0.07
N GLY A 119 3.89 -20.93 0.17
CA GLY A 119 4.69 -19.74 -0.14
C GLY A 119 4.94 -18.85 1.08
N SER A 120 5.78 -17.83 0.90
CA SER A 120 6.22 -16.91 1.94
C SER A 120 6.03 -15.45 1.50
N ILE A 121 5.53 -14.61 2.41
CA ILE A 121 5.46 -13.15 2.23
C ILE A 121 6.27 -12.51 3.34
N THR A 122 7.21 -11.66 2.94
CA THR A 122 8.17 -11.01 3.85
C THR A 122 8.30 -9.53 3.53
N TYR A 123 8.53 -8.75 4.59
CA TYR A 123 8.67 -7.30 4.57
C TYR A 123 9.98 -6.98 5.28
N ASN A 124 10.96 -6.39 4.59
CA ASN A 124 12.36 -6.32 5.06
C ASN A 124 12.92 -7.68 5.49
N ASP A 125 12.62 -8.71 4.68
CA ASP A 125 12.90 -10.14 4.90
C ASP A 125 12.36 -10.70 6.25
N GLY A 126 11.59 -9.92 7.02
CA GLY A 126 10.85 -10.34 8.21
C GLY A 126 9.42 -10.80 7.91
N PRO A 127 8.80 -11.58 8.81
CA PRO A 127 7.43 -12.08 8.62
C PRO A 127 6.37 -10.99 8.80
N TYR A 128 5.19 -11.20 8.21
CA TYR A 128 4.01 -10.35 8.43
C TYR A 128 3.68 -10.18 9.92
N SER A 129 3.54 -8.94 10.39
CA SER A 129 3.26 -8.61 11.79
C SER A 129 1.99 -7.76 11.98
N LYS A 130 1.42 -7.75 13.18
CA LYS A 130 0.27 -6.89 13.51
C LYS A 130 0.60 -5.39 13.40
N PHE A 131 1.83 -4.99 13.73
CA PHE A 131 2.31 -3.61 13.59
C PHE A 131 2.39 -3.18 12.12
N LEU A 132 2.89 -4.08 11.27
CA LEU A 132 2.93 -3.86 9.83
C LEU A 132 1.52 -3.72 9.23
N LYS A 133 0.52 -4.48 9.73
CA LYS A 133 -0.88 -4.31 9.30
C LYS A 133 -1.40 -2.87 9.46
N SER A 134 -0.99 -2.16 10.52
CA SER A 134 -1.35 -0.74 10.71
C SER A 134 -0.61 0.23 9.77
N ARG A 135 0.48 -0.20 9.12
CA ARG A 135 1.21 0.57 8.09
C ARG A 135 0.88 0.13 6.65
N ILE A 136 -0.13 -0.72 6.44
CA ILE A 136 -0.64 -1.09 5.11
C ILE A 136 -1.93 -0.32 4.83
N GLY A 137 -1.95 0.45 3.75
CA GLY A 137 -3.16 1.04 3.17
C GLY A 137 -3.73 0.13 2.09
N PHE A 138 -5.06 0.09 1.96
CA PHE A 138 -5.72 -0.76 0.96
C PHE A 138 -6.97 -0.08 0.39
N VAL A 139 -6.89 0.38 -0.85
CA VAL A 139 -8.03 0.92 -1.60
C VAL A 139 -8.76 -0.23 -2.30
N THR A 140 -10.05 -0.37 -2.02
CA THR A 140 -10.91 -1.38 -2.64
C THR A 140 -11.40 -0.96 -4.02
N GLN A 141 -11.85 -1.95 -4.80
CA GLN A 141 -12.55 -1.74 -6.06
C GLN A 141 -13.80 -0.85 -5.86
N ASP A 142 -14.60 -1.16 -4.82
CA ASP A 142 -15.76 -0.37 -4.41
C ASP A 142 -15.37 0.92 -3.66
N ASP A 143 -16.04 2.03 -4.03
CA ASP A 143 -15.91 3.34 -3.38
C ASP A 143 -16.83 3.44 -2.15
N ILE A 144 -16.36 2.98 -0.98
CA ILE A 144 -17.15 3.01 0.27
C ILE A 144 -16.87 4.30 1.04
N LEU A 145 -17.73 5.31 0.87
CA LEU A 145 -17.65 6.62 1.54
C LEU A 145 -19.05 7.06 2.02
N PHE A 146 -19.12 8.02 2.96
CA PHE A 146 -20.38 8.57 3.45
C PHE A 146 -20.94 9.63 2.46
N PRO A 147 -22.11 9.42 1.83
CA PRO A 147 -22.61 10.31 0.77
C PRO A 147 -22.90 11.75 1.20
N HIS A 148 -23.21 11.94 2.48
CA HIS A 148 -23.68 13.20 3.06
C HIS A 148 -22.54 14.06 3.66
N LEU A 149 -21.30 13.57 3.66
CA LEU A 149 -20.14 14.35 4.07
C LEU A 149 -19.50 15.03 2.86
N THR A 150 -18.79 16.12 3.09
CA THR A 150 -17.88 16.72 2.10
C THR A 150 -16.58 15.93 1.99
N VAL A 151 -15.81 16.16 0.91
CA VAL A 151 -14.45 15.63 0.75
C VAL A 151 -13.57 15.98 1.96
N LYS A 152 -13.61 17.25 2.38
CA LYS A 152 -12.82 17.80 3.48
C LYS A 152 -13.22 17.24 4.83
N GLU A 153 -14.51 17.09 5.11
CA GLU A 153 -14.98 16.42 6.32
C GLU A 153 -14.55 14.96 6.34
N THR A 154 -14.73 14.24 5.24
CA THR A 154 -14.37 12.82 5.11
C THR A 154 -12.90 12.58 5.45
N LEU A 155 -11.99 13.33 4.81
CA LEU A 155 -10.56 13.24 5.08
C LEU A 155 -10.20 13.78 6.48
N THR A 156 -10.85 14.83 6.97
CA THR A 156 -10.62 15.33 8.33
C THR A 156 -11.01 14.30 9.39
N TYR A 157 -12.17 13.63 9.26
CA TYR A 157 -12.58 12.57 10.16
C TYR A 157 -11.63 11.37 10.10
N ALA A 158 -11.21 10.97 8.90
CA ALA A 158 -10.22 9.90 8.72
C ALA A 158 -8.88 10.25 9.42
N ALA A 159 -8.37 11.47 9.26
CA ALA A 159 -7.19 11.95 9.98
C ALA A 159 -7.39 11.94 11.50
N LEU A 160 -8.48 12.54 12.01
CA LEU A 160 -8.75 12.64 13.44
C LEU A 160 -8.80 11.26 14.14
N LEU A 161 -9.42 10.27 13.48
CA LEU A 161 -9.64 8.92 14.00
C LEU A 161 -8.44 7.98 13.78
N ARG A 162 -7.79 8.01 12.61
CA ARG A 162 -6.73 7.06 12.24
C ARG A 162 -5.33 7.51 12.65
N LEU A 163 -5.06 8.82 12.68
CA LEU A 163 -3.73 9.31 13.10
C LEU A 163 -3.54 9.15 14.62
N PRO A 164 -2.30 8.88 15.09
CA PRO A 164 -2.00 8.72 16.51
C PRO A 164 -2.42 9.89 17.41
N LYS A 165 -2.70 9.58 18.68
CA LYS A 165 -3.15 10.54 19.69
C LYS A 165 -2.05 11.53 20.14
N THR A 166 -0.80 11.28 19.75
CA THR A 166 0.35 12.17 19.97
C THR A 166 0.29 13.43 19.11
N LEU A 167 -0.38 13.39 17.95
CA LEU A 167 -0.61 14.58 17.12
C LEU A 167 -1.74 15.45 17.67
N THR A 168 -1.50 16.76 17.71
CA THR A 168 -2.54 17.75 18.01
C THR A 168 -3.65 17.74 16.95
N LYS A 169 -4.84 18.22 17.31
CA LYS A 169 -5.99 18.33 16.39
C LYS A 169 -5.63 19.11 15.12
N GLU A 170 -4.87 20.20 15.29
CA GLU A 170 -4.41 21.07 14.21
C GLU A 170 -3.48 20.34 13.23
N HIS A 171 -2.49 19.57 13.72
CA HIS A 171 -1.62 18.78 12.85
C HIS A 171 -2.39 17.70 12.07
N LYS A 172 -3.41 17.08 12.68
CA LYS A 172 -4.28 16.12 11.98
C LYS A 172 -5.14 16.80 10.90
N GLN A 173 -5.67 17.99 11.19
CA GLN A 173 -6.40 18.80 10.20
C GLN A 173 -5.50 19.28 9.07
N LYS A 174 -4.26 19.69 9.37
CA LYS A 174 -3.23 20.02 8.38
C LYS A 174 -2.97 18.83 7.45
N ARG A 175 -2.71 17.62 8.00
CA ARG A 175 -2.49 16.42 7.17
C ARG A 175 -3.68 16.11 6.24
N ALA A 176 -4.92 16.32 6.68
CA ALA A 176 -6.09 16.16 5.81
C ALA A 176 -6.12 17.19 4.65
N ILE A 177 -5.72 18.43 4.92
CA ILE A 177 -5.57 19.49 3.92
C ILE A 177 -4.42 19.18 2.96
N ASP A 178 -3.26 18.75 3.45
CA ASP A 178 -2.11 18.37 2.64
C ASP A 178 -2.48 17.26 1.64
N VAL A 179 -3.23 16.23 2.09
CA VAL A 179 -3.73 15.14 1.21
C VAL A 179 -4.73 15.65 0.15
N ILE A 180 -5.51 16.69 0.43
CA ILE A 180 -6.41 17.32 -0.56
C ILE A 180 -5.59 17.98 -1.68
N TYR A 181 -4.48 18.64 -1.35
CA TYR A 181 -3.55 19.22 -2.33
C TYR A 181 -2.75 18.15 -3.08
N GLU A 182 -2.20 17.14 -2.39
CA GLU A 182 -1.45 16.02 -2.99
C GLU A 182 -2.24 15.32 -4.11
N LEU A 183 -3.56 15.19 -3.92
CA LEU A 183 -4.46 14.50 -4.84
C LEU A 183 -5.24 15.43 -5.80
N GLY A 184 -5.03 16.74 -5.73
CA GLY A 184 -5.70 17.72 -6.61
C GLY A 184 -7.22 17.78 -6.42
N LEU A 185 -7.67 17.80 -5.16
CA LEU A 185 -9.08 17.80 -4.73
C LEU A 185 -9.54 19.18 -4.21
N GLU A 186 -8.72 20.22 -4.34
CA GLU A 186 -8.95 21.55 -3.75
C GLU A 186 -10.25 22.18 -4.21
N ARG A 187 -10.58 21.99 -5.50
CA ARG A 187 -11.77 22.56 -6.17
C ARG A 187 -13.08 21.91 -5.75
N CYS A 188 -13.03 20.71 -5.17
CA CYS A 188 -14.20 19.96 -4.71
C CYS A 188 -14.15 19.63 -3.21
N GLN A 189 -13.24 20.26 -2.46
CA GLN A 189 -13.01 19.96 -1.04
C GLN A 189 -14.28 20.15 -0.18
N ASP A 190 -15.09 21.17 -0.48
CA ASP A 190 -16.33 21.49 0.24
C ASP A 190 -17.59 20.93 -0.48
N ASN A 191 -17.43 20.14 -1.54
CA ASN A 191 -18.53 19.44 -2.21
C ASN A 191 -18.85 18.14 -1.46
N MET A 192 -20.14 17.78 -1.39
CA MET A 192 -20.58 16.47 -0.89
C MET A 192 -20.02 15.32 -1.74
N ILE A 193 -19.66 14.20 -1.11
CA ILE A 193 -19.24 12.98 -1.81
C ILE A 193 -20.36 12.46 -2.74
N GLY A 194 -21.61 12.52 -2.28
CA GLY A 194 -22.76 11.99 -3.01
C GLY A 194 -22.78 10.46 -3.07
N GLY A 195 -23.73 9.92 -3.80
CA GLY A 195 -23.99 8.49 -3.94
C GLY A 195 -25.09 8.21 -4.96
N PRO A 196 -25.65 6.99 -5.00
CA PRO A 196 -26.66 6.61 -6.00
C PRO A 196 -27.92 7.49 -6.02
N PHE A 197 -28.24 8.15 -4.90
CA PHE A 197 -29.45 8.97 -4.71
C PHE A 197 -29.17 10.46 -4.47
N VAL A 198 -27.88 10.86 -4.39
CA VAL A 198 -27.47 12.23 -4.03
C VAL A 198 -26.33 12.65 -4.95
N HIS A 199 -26.52 13.70 -5.75
CA HIS A 199 -25.43 14.24 -6.56
C HIS A 199 -24.31 14.80 -5.69
N GLY A 200 -23.06 14.59 -6.12
CA GLY A 200 -21.86 14.98 -5.41
C GLY A 200 -20.67 15.04 -6.37
N VAL A 201 -19.48 14.75 -5.88
CA VAL A 201 -18.24 14.74 -6.69
C VAL A 201 -18.28 13.71 -7.82
N SER A 202 -17.48 13.94 -8.88
CA SER A 202 -17.33 13.01 -10.00
C SER A 202 -16.73 11.67 -9.56
N GLY A 203 -16.91 10.61 -10.36
CA GLY A 203 -16.33 9.29 -10.06
C GLY A 203 -14.80 9.31 -9.86
N GLY A 204 -14.09 10.15 -10.63
CA GLY A 204 -12.64 10.33 -10.49
C GLY A 204 -12.19 11.14 -9.28
N GLU A 205 -13.00 12.10 -8.84
CA GLU A 205 -12.79 12.76 -7.55
C GLU A 205 -13.06 11.79 -6.42
N ARG A 206 -14.18 11.06 -6.46
CA ARG A 206 -14.54 10.05 -5.45
C ARG A 206 -13.45 8.98 -5.30
N LYS A 207 -12.94 8.41 -6.40
CA LYS A 207 -11.85 7.43 -6.36
C LYS A 207 -10.56 8.03 -5.77
N ARG A 208 -10.25 9.29 -6.05
CA ARG A 208 -9.14 10.01 -5.39
C ARG A 208 -9.41 10.25 -3.90
N VAL A 209 -10.64 10.50 -3.46
CA VAL A 209 -10.99 10.55 -2.02
C VAL A 209 -10.78 9.19 -1.35
N CYS A 210 -11.18 8.08 -1.99
CA CYS A 210 -10.91 6.73 -1.49
C CYS A 210 -9.40 6.48 -1.30
N ILE A 211 -8.58 6.94 -2.24
CA ILE A 211 -7.11 6.90 -2.14
C ILE A 211 -6.61 7.78 -0.98
N GLY A 212 -7.08 9.02 -0.87
CA GLY A 212 -6.73 9.95 0.21
C GLY A 212 -7.05 9.42 1.60
N ASN A 213 -8.18 8.71 1.75
CA ASN A 213 -8.59 8.08 3.01
C ASN A 213 -7.56 7.04 3.50
N GLU A 214 -6.88 6.35 2.59
CA GLU A 214 -5.80 5.39 2.91
C GLU A 214 -4.42 6.04 3.02
N ILE A 215 -4.13 7.07 2.22
CA ILE A 215 -2.88 7.85 2.27
C ILE A 215 -2.75 8.67 3.56
N ILE A 216 -3.87 8.98 4.24
CA ILE A 216 -3.87 9.88 5.39
C ILE A 216 -3.03 9.39 6.56
N ILE A 217 -2.87 8.06 6.72
CA ILE A 217 -2.02 7.43 7.75
C ILE A 217 -0.55 7.31 7.35
N ASN A 218 -0.17 7.83 6.17
CA ASN A 218 1.14 7.65 5.55
C ASN A 218 1.59 6.17 5.52
N PRO A 219 0.84 5.29 4.80
CA PRO A 219 1.10 3.87 4.80
C PRO A 219 2.42 3.55 4.08
N SER A 220 3.09 2.52 4.55
CA SER A 220 4.35 2.01 3.99
C SER A 220 4.15 1.00 2.87
N ILE A 221 2.92 0.56 2.62
CA ILE A 221 2.52 -0.18 1.41
C ILE A 221 1.10 0.25 1.08
N LEU A 222 0.83 0.59 -0.17
CA LEU A 222 -0.50 1.00 -0.61
C LEU A 222 -1.01 0.08 -1.73
N PHE A 223 -1.84 -0.88 -1.33
CA PHE A 223 -2.52 -1.75 -2.28
C PHE A 223 -3.70 -0.99 -2.92
N LEU A 224 -3.81 -1.07 -4.25
CA LEU A 224 -4.89 -0.46 -5.02
C LEU A 224 -5.58 -1.53 -5.87
N ASP A 225 -6.83 -1.86 -5.57
CA ASP A 225 -7.62 -2.78 -6.40
C ASP A 225 -8.43 -1.99 -7.44
N GLU A 226 -8.11 -2.20 -8.71
CA GLU A 226 -8.69 -1.52 -9.89
C GLU A 226 -8.90 0.02 -9.75
N PRO A 227 -7.87 0.81 -9.38
CA PRO A 227 -8.00 2.25 -9.10
C PRO A 227 -8.38 3.11 -10.32
N THR A 228 -8.32 2.56 -11.53
CA THR A 228 -8.69 3.25 -12.78
C THR A 228 -10.00 2.73 -13.41
N SER A 229 -10.68 1.78 -12.77
CA SER A 229 -11.92 1.21 -13.30
C SER A 229 -13.07 2.23 -13.26
N GLY A 230 -13.87 2.27 -14.33
CA GLY A 230 -14.98 3.22 -14.47
C GLY A 230 -14.58 4.69 -14.70
N LEU A 231 -13.30 4.99 -14.93
CA LEU A 231 -12.81 6.35 -15.21
C LEU A 231 -12.57 6.56 -16.71
N ASP A 232 -12.76 7.80 -17.19
CA ASP A 232 -12.27 8.21 -18.50
C ASP A 232 -10.73 8.24 -18.55
N SER A 233 -10.14 8.23 -19.75
CA SER A 233 -8.70 8.17 -19.95
C SER A 233 -7.93 9.33 -19.32
N THR A 234 -8.49 10.54 -19.29
CA THR A 234 -7.84 11.73 -18.72
C THR A 234 -7.85 11.65 -17.20
N THR A 235 -8.96 11.24 -16.62
CA THR A 235 -9.13 11.09 -15.18
C THR A 235 -8.35 9.90 -14.61
N ALA A 236 -8.29 8.79 -15.36
CA ALA A 236 -7.44 7.65 -15.02
C ALA A 236 -5.96 8.05 -15.00
N LEU A 237 -5.48 8.76 -16.03
CA LEU A 237 -4.10 9.25 -16.09
C LEU A 237 -3.77 10.18 -14.92
N LYS A 238 -4.63 11.16 -14.60
CA LYS A 238 -4.46 12.06 -13.45
C LYS A 238 -4.39 11.31 -12.12
N THR A 239 -5.22 10.28 -11.95
CA THR A 239 -5.22 9.44 -10.74
C THR A 239 -3.92 8.67 -10.60
N VAL A 240 -3.44 8.03 -11.69
CA VAL A 240 -2.13 7.34 -11.70
C VAL A 240 -0.98 8.31 -11.46
N GLN A 241 -1.00 9.50 -12.06
CA GLN A 241 0.03 10.53 -11.83
C GLN A 241 0.07 11.01 -10.36
N ALA A 242 -1.07 11.16 -9.70
CA ALA A 242 -1.12 11.50 -8.28
C ALA A 242 -0.55 10.36 -7.41
N ILE A 243 -0.90 9.10 -7.73
CA ILE A 243 -0.35 7.89 -7.09
C ILE A 243 1.19 7.83 -7.25
N THR A 244 1.71 8.00 -8.46
CA THR A 244 3.16 7.99 -8.71
C THR A 244 3.87 9.16 -8.04
N ARG A 245 3.29 10.36 -8.06
CA ARG A 245 3.86 11.52 -7.35
C ARG A 245 3.97 11.26 -5.85
N TYR A 246 2.98 10.62 -5.24
CA TYR A 246 3.02 10.26 -3.83
C TYR A 246 4.10 9.19 -3.53
N GLY A 247 4.30 8.21 -4.42
CA GLY A 247 5.37 7.22 -4.30
C GLY A 247 6.79 7.80 -4.48
N SER A 248 6.98 8.74 -5.42
CA SER A 248 8.29 9.33 -5.75
C SER A 248 8.63 10.63 -4.99
N GLY A 249 7.66 11.26 -4.34
CA GLY A 249 7.78 12.62 -3.79
C GLY A 249 8.74 12.81 -2.61
N TRP A 250 9.31 11.72 -2.10
CA TRP A 250 10.22 11.73 -0.95
C TRP A 250 11.66 12.13 -1.26
N GLU A 251 12.12 12.03 -2.51
CA GLU A 251 13.52 12.37 -2.86
C GLU A 251 13.77 13.89 -2.94
N ASN A 252 12.72 14.74 -2.93
CA ASN A 252 12.83 16.17 -3.24
C ASN A 252 12.20 17.12 -2.18
N SER A 253 11.79 16.61 -1.01
CA SER A 253 11.26 17.45 0.07
C SER A 253 12.22 17.49 1.27
N GLY A 254 13.00 18.57 1.37
CA GLY A 254 13.91 18.80 2.49
C GLY A 254 13.17 19.13 3.80
N ASP A 255 13.66 18.54 4.90
CA ASP A 255 13.46 18.84 6.34
C ASP A 255 12.05 19.00 6.97
N ASP A 256 10.98 19.29 6.23
CA ASP A 256 9.70 19.73 6.82
C ASP A 256 8.56 18.67 6.87
N ASN A 257 8.79 17.43 6.44
CA ASN A 257 7.77 16.38 6.48
C ASN A 257 7.81 15.62 7.83
N PRO A 258 6.76 15.67 8.68
CA PRO A 258 6.79 14.98 9.96
C PRO A 258 6.96 13.46 9.80
N PRO A 259 7.70 12.80 10.70
CA PRO A 259 7.96 11.37 10.60
C PRO A 259 6.65 10.56 10.59
N ALA A 260 6.55 9.53 9.74
CA ALA A 260 5.41 8.62 9.77
C ALA A 260 5.47 7.81 11.05
N ILE A 261 4.30 7.66 11.64
CA ILE A 261 4.12 7.35 13.06
C ILE A 261 3.88 5.85 13.24
#